data_AF-A0AAJ1VAU3-F1
#
_entry.id   AF-A0AAJ1VAU3-F1
#
_cell.length_a   1.000
_cell.length_b   1.000
_cell.length_c   1.000
_cell.angle_alpha   90.00
_cell.angle_beta   90.00
_cell.angle_gamma   90.00
#
_symmetry.space_group_name_H-M   'P 1'
#
loop_
_entity.id
_entity.type
_entity.pdbx_description
1 polymer ?
#
loop_
_entity_poly.entity_id
_entity_poly.type
_entity_poly.pdbx_seq_one_letter_code
_entity_poly.pdbx_strand_id
1 'polypeptide(L)'
;MKNILKPFTSIGEFRLNSLISDYSNIFNLIEDEYDNITNWTTYYVEGQDIILFVENKFIVSIKCKELCIYNNINLIKSSTDIFKTMNLNVQFDEEVYIDDFEIQKVYNVDSLGLQCWTNVNNIIVSIII
;
A
#
# COMPACT_ATOMS: atom_id res chain seq x y z
N MET A 1 -9.92 6.61 10.66
CA MET A 1 -9.52 5.31 11.23
C MET A 1 -8.01 5.30 11.39
N LYS A 2 -7.41 4.49 12.29
CA LYS A 2 -5.94 4.38 12.35
C LYS A 2 -5.49 3.26 11.41
N ASN A 3 -4.80 3.63 10.34
CA ASN A 3 -4.22 2.69 9.37
C ASN A 3 -2.93 2.10 9.94
N ILE A 4 -3.08 1.21 10.92
CA ILE A 4 -1.96 0.52 11.56
C ILE A 4 -1.50 -0.61 10.64
N LEU A 5 -0.23 -0.58 10.26
CA LEU A 5 0.41 -1.64 9.52
C LEU A 5 0.68 -2.84 10.44
N LYS A 6 0.21 -4.01 10.03
CA LYS A 6 0.69 -5.30 10.53
C LYS A 6 1.40 -6.00 9.37
N PRO A 7 2.73 -6.17 9.44
CA PRO A 7 3.54 -6.80 8.40
C PRO A 7 2.91 -8.09 7.86
N PHE A 8 2.98 -8.28 6.54
CA PHE A 8 2.45 -9.44 5.82
C PHE A 8 0.96 -9.76 6.04
N THR A 9 0.20 -8.86 6.67
CA THR A 9 -1.13 -9.21 7.18
C THR A 9 -2.19 -8.19 6.82
N SER A 10 -2.00 -6.91 7.19
CA SER A 10 -3.10 -5.95 7.14
C SER A 10 -2.64 -4.49 7.25
N ILE A 11 -3.47 -3.59 6.72
CA ILE A 11 -3.43 -2.15 7.04
C ILE A 11 -4.80 -1.74 7.58
N GLY A 12 -4.85 -1.29 8.83
CA GLY A 12 -6.11 -0.97 9.50
C GLY A 12 -7.03 -2.19 9.60
N GLU A 13 -8.25 -2.07 9.08
CA GLU A 13 -9.27 -3.14 9.08
C GLU A 13 -9.08 -4.13 7.92
N PHE A 14 -8.40 -3.72 6.85
CA PHE A 14 -8.26 -4.51 5.62
C PHE A 14 -7.14 -5.52 5.76
N ARG A 15 -7.44 -6.78 5.42
CA ARG A 15 -6.54 -7.93 5.60
C ARG A 15 -6.29 -8.62 4.28
N LEU A 16 -5.04 -9.02 4.06
CA LEU A 16 -4.68 -9.89 2.96
C LEU A 16 -5.41 -11.25 3.09
N ASN A 17 -5.69 -11.88 1.96
CA ASN A 17 -6.39 -13.16 1.83
C ASN A 17 -7.82 -13.18 2.42
N SER A 18 -8.41 -12.01 2.69
CA SER A 18 -9.81 -11.90 3.12
C SER A 18 -10.71 -11.64 1.91
N LEU A 19 -11.98 -12.05 2.00
CA LEU A 19 -12.92 -11.84 0.92
C LEU A 19 -13.29 -10.36 0.83
N ILE A 20 -13.33 -9.78 -0.37
CA ILE A 20 -13.75 -8.39 -0.56
C ILE A 20 -15.19 -8.16 -0.08
N SER A 21 -16.05 -9.18 -0.17
CA SER A 21 -17.43 -9.14 0.32
C SER A 21 -17.56 -8.99 1.83
N ASP A 22 -16.51 -9.29 2.60
CA ASP A 22 -16.53 -9.09 4.05
C ASP A 22 -16.54 -7.59 4.41
N TYR A 23 -16.10 -6.75 3.46
CA TYR A 23 -15.95 -5.30 3.63
C TYR A 23 -17.06 -4.49 2.96
N SER A 24 -17.76 -5.04 1.96
CA SER A 24 -18.74 -4.30 1.16
C SER A 24 -19.97 -3.80 1.93
N ASN A 25 -20.29 -4.43 3.07
CA ASN A 25 -21.39 -3.98 3.94
C ASN A 25 -20.97 -2.94 4.98
N ILE A 26 -19.65 -2.77 5.19
CA ILE A 26 -19.08 -1.91 6.24
C ILE A 26 -18.53 -0.63 5.60
N PHE A 27 -17.97 -0.76 4.39
CA PHE A 27 -17.32 0.31 3.66
C PHE A 27 -17.98 0.49 2.29
N ASN A 28 -18.08 1.73 1.84
CA ASN A 28 -18.45 1.99 0.46
C ASN A 28 -17.22 1.73 -0.43
N LEU A 29 -17.27 0.64 -1.20
CA LEU A 29 -16.20 0.20 -2.09
C LEU A 29 -16.57 0.61 -3.52
N ILE A 30 -15.72 1.41 -4.14
CA ILE A 30 -15.86 1.83 -5.54
C ILE A 30 -14.97 0.91 -6.36
N GLU A 31 -15.60 0.01 -7.12
CA GLU A 31 -14.91 -0.84 -8.09
C GLU A 31 -14.38 0.01 -9.26
N ASP A 32 -13.13 -0.23 -9.63
CA ASP A 32 -12.44 0.36 -10.78
C ASP A 32 -12.11 -0.73 -11.82
N GLU A 33 -11.28 -0.39 -12.80
CA GLU A 33 -10.93 -1.28 -13.90
C GLU A 33 -10.33 -2.64 -13.43
N TYR A 34 -10.76 -3.68 -14.15
CA TYR A 34 -10.14 -5.00 -14.11
C TYR A 34 -8.92 -5.02 -15.03
N ASP A 35 -7.76 -5.31 -14.47
CA ASP A 35 -6.52 -5.46 -15.23
C ASP A 35 -6.39 -6.91 -15.74
N ASN A 36 -6.43 -7.07 -17.06
CA ASN A 36 -6.31 -8.38 -17.72
C ASN A 36 -4.89 -8.98 -17.64
N ILE A 37 -3.85 -8.19 -17.32
CA ILE A 37 -2.48 -8.67 -17.19
C ILE A 37 -2.29 -9.32 -15.82
N THR A 38 -2.72 -8.64 -14.76
CA THR A 38 -2.60 -9.12 -13.38
C THR A 38 -3.78 -10.01 -12.96
N ASN A 39 -4.91 -9.93 -13.66
CA ASN A 39 -6.22 -10.48 -13.27
C ASN A 39 -6.76 -9.88 -11.97
N TRP A 40 -6.42 -8.62 -11.70
CA TRP A 40 -6.82 -7.93 -10.47
C TRP A 40 -7.95 -6.95 -10.75
N THR A 41 -8.92 -6.93 -9.85
CA THR A 41 -9.89 -5.83 -9.75
C THR A 41 -9.40 -4.85 -8.69
N THR A 42 -9.40 -3.57 -9.03
CA THR A 42 -9.06 -2.50 -8.08
C THR A 42 -10.32 -1.98 -7.39
N TYR A 43 -10.26 -1.78 -6.08
CA TYR A 43 -11.32 -1.14 -5.30
C TYR A 43 -10.77 0.05 -4.52
N TYR A 44 -11.40 1.22 -4.68
CA TYR A 44 -11.18 2.37 -3.81
C TYR A 44 -12.13 2.33 -2.62
N VAL A 45 -11.60 2.57 -1.43
CA VAL A 45 -12.41 2.68 -0.21
C VAL A 45 -12.83 4.14 -0.07
N GLU A 46 -14.12 4.45 -0.26
CA GLU A 46 -14.59 5.84 -0.21
C GLU A 46 -14.30 6.49 1.15
N GLY A 47 -13.80 7.73 1.12
CA GLY A 47 -13.43 8.49 2.32
C GLY A 47 -12.16 8.00 3.01
N GLN A 48 -11.40 7.09 2.38
CA GLN A 48 -10.12 6.61 2.86
C GLN A 48 -9.10 6.55 1.72
N ASP A 49 -7.85 6.92 2.00
CA ASP A 49 -6.72 6.71 1.08
C ASP A 49 -6.20 5.28 1.13
N ILE A 50 -7.12 4.33 0.94
CA ILE A 50 -6.87 2.90 0.84
C ILE A 50 -7.38 2.40 -0.51
N ILE A 51 -6.53 1.62 -1.17
CA ILE A 51 -6.84 0.92 -2.42
C ILE A 51 -6.62 -0.57 -2.16
N LEU A 52 -7.59 -1.38 -2.53
CA LEU A 52 -7.55 -2.84 -2.39
C LEU A 52 -7.40 -3.44 -3.77
N PHE A 53 -6.40 -4.31 -3.93
CA PHE A 53 -6.24 -5.11 -5.15
C PHE A 53 -6.75 -6.51 -4.87
N VAL A 54 -7.66 -6.98 -5.72
CA VAL A 54 -8.43 -8.19 -5.48
C VAL A 54 -8.24 -9.16 -6.63
N GLU A 55 -7.82 -10.39 -6.32
CA GLU A 55 -7.74 -11.50 -7.26
C GLU A 55 -8.71 -12.59 -6.78
N ASN A 56 -9.54 -13.12 -7.67
CA ASN A 56 -10.48 -14.21 -7.35
C ASN A 56 -11.33 -13.94 -6.09
N LYS A 57 -11.75 -12.68 -5.87
CA LYS A 57 -12.52 -12.17 -4.70
C LYS A 57 -11.71 -12.01 -3.41
N PHE A 58 -10.43 -12.35 -3.39
CA PHE A 58 -9.56 -12.18 -2.22
C PHE A 58 -8.68 -10.95 -2.37
N ILE A 59 -8.53 -10.19 -1.28
CA ILE A 59 -7.58 -9.08 -1.24
C ILE A 59 -6.17 -9.66 -1.29
N VAL A 60 -5.45 -9.39 -2.37
CA VAL A 60 -4.07 -9.85 -2.58
C VAL A 60 -3.03 -8.76 -2.33
N SER A 61 -3.45 -7.50 -2.37
CA SER A 61 -2.58 -6.39 -1.98
C SER A 61 -3.39 -5.20 -1.46
N ILE A 62 -2.77 -4.40 -0.59
CA ILE A 62 -3.36 -3.21 0.02
C ILE A 62 -2.39 -2.04 -0.13
N LYS A 63 -2.85 -0.97 -0.79
CA LYS A 63 -2.11 0.28 -0.93
C LYS A 63 -2.70 1.37 -0.05
N CYS A 64 -1.82 2.13 0.61
CA CYS A 64 -2.16 3.23 1.49
C CYS A 64 -1.39 4.51 1.14
N LYS A 65 -2.06 5.66 1.02
CA LYS A 65 -1.45 6.92 0.54
C LYS A 65 -1.36 8.07 1.55
N GLU A 66 -2.20 8.15 2.59
CA GLU A 66 -2.17 9.32 3.52
C GLU A 66 -1.54 9.04 4.88
N LEU A 67 -1.84 7.89 5.48
CA LEU A 67 -1.45 7.56 6.84
C LEU A 67 -1.20 6.07 6.93
N CYS A 68 0.01 5.65 7.30
CA CYS A 68 0.36 4.25 7.53
C CYS A 68 1.27 4.17 8.75
N ILE A 69 0.76 3.63 9.86
CA ILE A 69 1.44 3.67 11.15
C ILE A 69 2.12 2.33 11.41
N TYR A 70 3.45 2.35 11.59
CA TYR A 70 4.24 1.21 12.03
C TYR A 70 5.10 1.62 13.23
N ASN A 71 5.04 0.88 14.33
CA ASN A 71 5.77 1.20 15.58
C ASN A 71 5.65 2.67 16.02
N ASN A 72 4.42 3.21 16.03
CA ASN A 72 4.10 4.60 16.36
C ASN A 72 4.66 5.67 15.41
N ILE A 73 5.20 5.27 14.27
CA ILE A 73 5.74 6.18 13.25
C ILE A 73 4.81 6.16 12.03
N ASN A 74 4.44 7.34 11.53
CA ASN A 74 3.78 7.44 10.23
C ASN A 74 4.83 7.26 9.13
N LEU A 75 4.74 6.17 8.37
CA LEU A 75 5.61 5.91 7.24
C LEU A 75 5.36 6.91 6.11
N ILE A 76 4.10 7.27 5.85
CA ILE A 76 3.76 8.25 4.82
C ILE A 76 4.30 9.63 5.23
N LYS A 77 4.83 10.38 4.26
CA LYS A 77 5.51 11.69 4.43
C LYS A 77 6.87 11.61 5.16
N SER A 78 7.32 10.42 5.55
CA SER A 78 8.69 10.20 6.04
C SER A 78 9.67 9.97 4.88
N SER A 79 10.97 10.07 5.15
CA SER A 79 12.02 9.59 4.24
C SER A 79 12.20 8.08 4.39
N THR A 80 12.66 7.37 3.34
CA THR A 80 13.06 5.95 3.42
C THR A 80 14.18 5.69 4.43
N ASP A 81 14.93 6.71 4.85
CA ASP A 81 15.92 6.59 5.93
C ASP A 81 15.29 6.15 7.26
N ILE A 82 13.99 6.32 7.45
CA ILE A 82 13.27 5.84 8.63
C ILE A 82 13.47 4.33 8.83
N PHE A 83 13.52 3.54 7.75
CA PHE A 83 13.75 2.10 7.83
C PHE A 83 15.15 1.79 8.40
N LYS A 84 16.17 2.58 8.04
CA LYS A 84 17.51 2.46 8.61
C LYS A 84 17.50 2.73 10.11
N THR A 85 16.75 3.72 10.57
CA THR A 85 16.62 4.02 12.02
C THR A 85 15.95 2.88 12.80
N MET A 86 15.16 2.06 12.11
CA MET A 86 14.53 0.86 12.67
C MET A 86 15.40 -0.40 12.51
N ASN A 87 16.63 -0.30 12.00
CA ASN A 87 17.50 -1.41 11.62
C ASN A 87 16.84 -2.37 10.60
N LEU A 88 16.03 -1.83 9.70
CA LEU A 88 15.41 -2.58 8.61
C LEU A 88 16.17 -2.35 7.31
N ASN A 89 16.33 -3.43 6.55
CA ASN A 89 16.92 -3.35 5.22
C ASN A 89 15.88 -2.78 4.24
N VAL A 90 16.29 -1.78 3.47
CA VAL A 90 15.50 -1.17 2.40
C VAL A 90 16.31 -1.25 1.12
N GLN A 91 15.74 -1.88 0.10
CA GLN A 91 16.41 -2.12 -1.17
C GLN A 91 15.69 -1.38 -2.27
N PHE A 92 16.43 -0.64 -3.09
CA PHE A 92 15.87 -0.05 -4.30
C PHE A 92 15.48 -1.16 -5.28
N ASP A 93 14.33 -1.02 -5.91
CA ASP A 93 13.79 -1.96 -6.90
C ASP A 93 13.84 -1.33 -8.30
N GLU A 94 13.00 -0.31 -8.52
CA GLU A 94 12.84 0.33 -9.83
C GLU A 94 12.40 1.80 -9.73
N GLU A 95 12.43 2.50 -10.87
CA GLU A 95 11.77 3.80 -11.05
C GLU A 95 10.57 3.61 -11.99
N VAL A 96 9.41 4.12 -11.56
CA VAL A 96 8.15 4.03 -12.28
C VAL A 96 7.71 5.44 -12.69
N TYR A 97 7.29 5.58 -13.96
CA TYR A 97 6.71 6.79 -14.48
C TYR A 97 5.19 6.72 -14.36
N ILE A 98 4.62 7.57 -13.53
CA ILE A 98 3.17 7.72 -13.37
C ILE A 98 2.69 8.82 -14.30
N ASP A 99 1.71 8.48 -15.14
CA ASP A 99 1.08 9.37 -16.12
C ASP A 99 2.08 10.13 -17.02
N ASP A 100 3.22 9.50 -17.35
CA ASP A 100 4.33 10.06 -18.15
C ASP A 100 5.04 11.31 -17.56
N PHE A 101 4.64 11.79 -16.37
CA PHE A 101 5.16 13.05 -15.80
C PHE A 101 5.73 12.93 -14.38
N GLU A 102 5.27 11.97 -13.58
CA GLU A 102 5.73 11.82 -12.20
C GLU A 102 6.62 10.58 -12.01
N ILE A 103 7.87 10.80 -11.61
CA ILE A 103 8.77 9.70 -11.27
C ILE A 103 8.54 9.29 -9.82
N GLN A 104 8.21 8.02 -9.62
CA GLN A 104 8.23 7.38 -8.31
C GLN A 104 9.33 6.33 -8.26
N LYS A 105 9.98 6.21 -7.10
CA LYS A 105 10.98 5.16 -6.84
C LYS A 105 10.34 4.11 -5.95
N VAL A 106 10.55 2.84 -6.29
CA VAL A 106 10.05 1.70 -5.54
C VAL A 106 11.19 1.11 -4.73
N TYR A 107 10.90 0.84 -3.46
CA TYR A 107 11.82 0.19 -2.54
C TYR A 107 11.14 -1.00 -1.88
N ASN A 108 11.85 -2.12 -1.78
CA ASN A 108 11.41 -3.30 -1.05
C ASN A 108 11.92 -3.24 0.39
N VAL A 109 11.03 -3.54 1.35
CA VAL A 109 11.35 -3.73 2.76
C VAL A 109 10.90 -5.13 3.15
N ASP A 110 11.63 -6.13 2.68
CA ASP A 110 11.26 -7.56 2.75
C ASP A 110 10.91 -8.01 4.16
N SER A 111 11.64 -7.49 5.17
CA SER A 111 11.39 -7.80 6.59
C SER A 111 9.98 -7.45 7.08
N LEU A 112 9.27 -6.55 6.38
CA LEU A 112 7.89 -6.17 6.68
C LEU A 112 6.89 -6.66 5.63
N GLY A 113 7.36 -7.28 4.54
CA GLY A 113 6.53 -7.68 3.41
C GLY A 113 5.83 -6.50 2.77
N LEU A 114 6.57 -5.42 2.51
CA LEU A 114 6.01 -4.21 1.92
C LEU A 114 6.89 -3.64 0.82
N GLN A 115 6.24 -2.95 -0.11
CA GLN A 115 6.86 -2.01 -1.01
C GLN A 115 6.58 -0.58 -0.54
N CYS A 116 7.60 0.25 -0.64
CA CYS A 116 7.57 1.66 -0.31
C CYS A 116 7.80 2.46 -1.59
N TRP A 117 6.84 3.29 -1.94
CA TRP A 117 6.90 4.14 -3.12
C TRP A 117 7.18 5.56 -2.69
N THR A 118 8.19 6.18 -3.29
CA THR A 118 8.60 7.55 -2.94
C THR A 118 8.54 8.48 -4.14
N ASN A 119 8.44 9.78 -3.88
CA ASN A 119 8.77 10.77 -4.88
C ASN A 119 10.29 10.85 -5.14
N VAL A 120 10.71 11.72 -6.06
CA VAL A 120 12.13 11.94 -6.42
C VAL A 120 13.02 12.36 -5.24
N ASN A 121 12.44 12.95 -4.20
CA ASN A 121 13.12 13.39 -2.97
C ASN A 121 13.16 12.30 -1.89
N ASN A 122 12.85 11.04 -2.23
CA ASN A 122 12.79 9.89 -1.33
C ASN A 122 11.76 10.02 -0.19
N ILE A 123 10.74 10.86 -0.36
CA ILE A 123 9.62 10.96 0.57
C ILE A 123 8.57 9.93 0.21
N ILE A 124 8.18 9.12 1.18
CA ILE A 124 7.20 8.04 1.04
C ILE A 124 5.82 8.65 0.74
N VAL A 125 5.28 8.29 -0.43
CA VAL A 125 3.95 8.72 -0.91
C VAL A 125 2.94 7.58 -0.89
N SER A 126 3.39 6.33 -0.94
CA SER A 126 2.51 5.19 -0.66
C SER A 126 3.26 3.98 -0.12
N ILE A 127 2.53 3.18 0.64
CA ILE A 127 2.95 1.86 1.12
C ILE A 127 2.02 0.82 0.51
N ILE A 128 2.58 -0.29 0.05
CA ILE A 128 1.87 -1.42 -0.50
C ILE A 128 2.30 -2.67 0.27
N ILE A 129 1.35 -3.50 0.71
CA ILE A 129 1.58 -4.84 1.26
C ILE A 129 0.83 -5.90 0.47
#